data_AF-A0A7X8UBD8-F1
#
_entry.id   AF-A0A7X8UBD8-F1
#
_cell.length_a   1.000
_cell.length_b   1.000
_cell.length_c   1.000
_cell.angle_alpha   90.00
_cell.angle_beta   90.00
_cell.angle_gamma   90.00
#
_symmetry.space_group_name_H-M   'P 1'
#
loop_
_entity.id
_entity.type
_entity.pdbx_description
1 polymer ?
#
loop_
_entity_poly.entity_id
_entity_poly.type
_entity_poly.pdbx_seq_one_letter_code
_entity_poly.pdbx_strand_id
1 'polypeptide(L)'
;MKPGYATARILLALSWGVVCVLTLAAPLALAHGRADALPVYLGFSFFCHQSPERSFALAGLPLAVCHRCSGIYLGLFAGSLLAPLRFPGSLRGRRWWLLAAALPALIDFALARSGLWSGSAWSRAFSGMFLGYMISPLLVRALAELVRRRPSGARRHGTLEGERS
;
A
#
# COMPACT_ATOMS: atom_id res chain seq x y z
N MET A 1 -2.35 13.88 18.48
CA MET A 1 -1.51 13.34 17.38
C MET A 1 -0.65 14.46 16.81
N LYS A 2 0.62 14.24 16.45
CA LYS A 2 1.45 15.30 15.83
C LYS A 2 0.83 15.72 14.47
N PRO A 3 0.78 17.02 14.13
CA PRO A 3 -0.01 17.53 12.99
C PRO A 3 0.31 16.87 11.63
N GLY A 4 1.53 16.38 11.40
CA GLY A 4 1.87 15.67 10.15
C GLY A 4 1.31 14.24 9.99
N TYR A 5 0.92 13.58 11.09
CA TYR A 5 0.45 12.17 11.03
C TYR A 5 -0.97 12.05 10.50
N ALA A 6 -1.87 12.96 10.88
CA ALA A 6 -3.24 12.95 10.38
C ALA A 6 -3.26 13.18 8.86
N THR A 7 -2.54 14.21 8.40
CA THR A 7 -2.36 14.51 6.97
C THR A 7 -1.80 13.31 6.20
N ALA A 8 -0.72 12.69 6.70
CA ALA A 8 -0.13 11.52 6.06
C ALA A 8 -1.10 10.33 5.95
N ARG A 9 -1.90 10.08 7.00
CA ARG A 9 -2.91 9.02 6.99
C ARG A 9 -4.00 9.28 5.96
N ILE A 10 -4.51 10.52 5.91
CA ILE A 10 -5.55 10.89 4.94
C ILE A 10 -5.03 10.72 3.52
N LEU A 11 -3.82 11.23 3.22
CA LEU A 11 -3.22 11.10 1.89
C LEU A 11 -3.04 9.64 1.48
N LEU A 12 -2.53 8.78 2.39
CA LEU A 12 -2.36 7.36 2.11
C LEU A 12 -3.70 6.62 1.99
N ALA A 13 -4.68 6.94 2.83
CA ALA A 13 -6.01 6.35 2.74
C ALA A 13 -6.69 6.72 1.41
N LEU A 14 -6.58 7.96 0.97
CA LEU A 14 -7.10 8.39 -0.32
C LEU A 14 -6.36 7.70 -1.47
N SER A 15 -5.02 7.63 -1.43
CA SER A 15 -4.25 6.99 -2.50
C SER A 15 -4.55 5.49 -2.63
N TRP A 16 -4.53 4.75 -1.51
CA TRP A 16 -4.83 3.32 -1.52
C TRP A 16 -6.31 3.04 -1.77
N GLY A 17 -7.21 3.94 -1.32
CA GLY A 17 -8.63 3.88 -1.65
C GLY A 17 -8.89 4.00 -3.15
N VAL A 18 -8.22 4.94 -3.83
CA VAL A 18 -8.28 5.06 -5.30
C VAL A 18 -7.76 3.77 -5.96
N VAL A 19 -6.64 3.22 -5.50
CA VAL A 19 -6.11 1.94 -6.02
C VAL A 19 -7.11 0.80 -5.86
N CYS A 20 -7.76 0.67 -4.70
CA CYS A 20 -8.80 -0.33 -4.48
C CYS A 20 -10.01 -0.12 -5.40
N VAL A 21 -10.46 1.13 -5.56
CA VAL A 21 -11.57 1.47 -6.48
C VAL A 21 -11.21 1.11 -7.91
N LEU A 22 -10.03 1.49 -8.39
CA LEU A 22 -9.57 1.17 -9.75
C LEU A 22 -9.48 -0.33 -10.00
N THR A 23 -9.03 -1.10 -9.00
CA THR A 23 -8.95 -2.56 -9.07
C THR A 23 -10.32 -3.21 -9.33
N LEU A 24 -11.38 -2.68 -8.72
CA LEU A 24 -12.75 -3.17 -8.86
C LEU A 24 -13.47 -2.58 -10.07
N ALA A 25 -13.23 -1.29 -10.36
CA ALA A 25 -13.90 -0.57 -11.45
C ALA A 25 -13.44 -1.02 -12.83
N ALA A 26 -12.18 -1.43 -12.99
CA ALA A 26 -11.63 -1.85 -14.28
C ALA A 26 -12.39 -3.03 -14.94
N PRO A 27 -12.59 -4.19 -14.27
CA PRO A 27 -13.38 -5.28 -14.86
C PRO A 27 -14.85 -4.89 -15.07
N LEU A 28 -15.44 -4.08 -14.19
CA LEU A 28 -16.83 -3.63 -14.34
C LEU A 28 -17.01 -2.71 -15.55
N ALA A 29 -16.07 -1.80 -15.80
CA ALA A 29 -16.09 -0.92 -16.96
C ALA A 29 -15.91 -1.72 -18.26
N LEU A 30 -14.99 -2.69 -18.27
CA LEU A 30 -14.78 -3.57 -19.41
C LEU A 30 -16.00 -4.47 -19.70
N ALA A 31 -16.67 -4.98 -18.65
CA ALA A 31 -17.90 -5.75 -18.79
C ALA A 31 -19.05 -4.95 -19.43
N HIS A 32 -19.05 -3.62 -19.29
CA HIS A 32 -20.00 -2.72 -19.98
C HIS A 32 -19.50 -2.25 -21.36
N GLY A 33 -18.47 -2.88 -21.92
CA GLY A 33 -17.92 -2.54 -23.24
C GLY A 33 -17.06 -1.28 -23.25
N ARG A 34 -16.65 -0.75 -22.09
CA ARG A 34 -15.83 0.46 -22.03
C ARG A 34 -14.34 0.12 -22.07
N ALA A 35 -13.72 0.39 -23.22
CA ALA A 35 -12.28 0.15 -23.45
C ALA A 35 -11.36 1.12 -22.69
N ASP A 36 -11.90 2.20 -22.12
CA ASP A 36 -11.17 3.15 -21.26
C ASP A 36 -10.67 2.52 -19.94
N ALA A 37 -11.08 1.29 -19.63
CA ALA A 37 -10.55 0.48 -18.54
C ALA A 37 -9.17 -0.14 -18.84
N LEU A 38 -8.79 -0.30 -20.11
CA LEU A 38 -7.53 -0.97 -20.51
C LEU A 38 -6.27 -0.29 -19.94
N PRO A 39 -6.15 1.05 -19.91
CA PRO A 39 -5.03 1.71 -19.25
C PRO A 39 -4.88 1.36 -17.76
N VAL A 40 -5.98 1.03 -17.07
CA VAL A 40 -5.92 0.58 -15.67
C VAL A 40 -5.26 -0.80 -15.57
N TYR A 41 -5.64 -1.75 -16.44
CA TYR A 41 -4.96 -3.04 -16.55
C TYR A 41 -3.49 -2.87 -16.92
N LEU A 42 -3.16 -2.03 -17.91
CA LEU A 42 -1.77 -1.75 -18.29
C LEU A 42 -0.96 -1.11 -17.14
N GLY A 43 -1.56 -0.21 -16.36
CA GLY A 43 -0.89 0.38 -15.20
C GLY A 43 -0.55 -0.66 -14.13
N PHE A 44 -1.47 -1.59 -13.87
CA PHE A 44 -1.22 -2.67 -12.91
C PHE A 44 -0.29 -3.76 -13.44
N SER A 45 -0.16 -3.95 -14.77
CA SER A 45 0.67 -5.01 -15.33
C SER A 45 2.17 -4.82 -15.05
N PHE A 46 2.61 -3.59 -14.75
CA PHE A 46 3.99 -3.32 -14.32
C PHE A 46 4.35 -3.95 -12.97
N PHE A 47 3.36 -4.21 -12.12
CA PHE A 47 3.56 -4.72 -10.74
C PHE A 47 2.87 -6.06 -10.49
N CYS A 48 1.95 -6.45 -11.36
CA CYS A 48 1.16 -7.67 -11.23
C CYS A 48 1.08 -8.40 -12.57
N HIS A 49 1.25 -9.73 -12.54
CA HIS A 49 1.16 -10.58 -13.71
C HIS A 49 -0.28 -10.83 -14.20
N GLN A 50 -1.30 -10.44 -13.42
CA GLN A 50 -2.72 -10.48 -13.81
C GLN A 50 -3.24 -11.84 -14.33
N SER A 51 -2.69 -12.96 -13.85
CA SER A 51 -3.18 -14.31 -14.22
C SER A 51 -4.65 -14.46 -13.82
N PRO A 52 -5.55 -14.82 -14.76
CA PRO A 52 -6.97 -15.04 -14.47
C PRO A 52 -7.18 -16.10 -13.38
N GLU A 53 -6.36 -17.15 -13.36
CA GLU A 53 -6.42 -18.25 -12.38
C GLU A 53 -5.99 -17.82 -10.97
N ARG A 54 -5.35 -16.65 -10.85
CA ARG A 54 -4.84 -16.10 -9.61
C ARG A 54 -5.50 -14.76 -9.25
N SER A 55 -6.59 -14.41 -9.91
CA SER A 55 -7.32 -13.16 -9.71
C SER A 55 -8.76 -13.46 -9.33
N PHE A 56 -9.37 -12.61 -8.50
CA PHE A 56 -10.81 -12.75 -8.27
C PHE A 56 -11.55 -12.38 -9.57
N ALA A 57 -12.70 -13.00 -9.81
CA ALA A 57 -13.55 -12.64 -10.93
C ALA A 57 -14.66 -11.68 -10.48
N LEU A 58 -14.94 -10.66 -11.29
CA LEU A 58 -16.04 -9.72 -11.09
C LEU A 58 -16.69 -9.46 -12.46
N ALA A 59 -18.01 -9.62 -12.54
CA ALA A 59 -18.76 -9.55 -13.80
C ALA A 59 -18.20 -10.47 -14.91
N GLY A 60 -17.74 -11.67 -14.55
CA GLY A 60 -17.17 -12.65 -15.49
C GLY A 60 -15.73 -12.34 -15.96
N LEU A 61 -15.13 -11.24 -15.49
CA LEU A 61 -13.77 -10.83 -15.86
C LEU A 61 -12.84 -10.86 -14.63
N PRO A 62 -11.55 -11.20 -14.80
CA PRO A 62 -10.60 -11.15 -13.70
C PRO A 62 -10.36 -9.69 -13.27
N LEU A 63 -10.21 -9.46 -11.97
CA LEU A 63 -9.73 -8.17 -11.44
C LEU A 63 -8.41 -7.79 -12.11
N ALA A 64 -8.12 -6.48 -12.16
CA ALA A 64 -6.87 -5.96 -12.72
C ALA A 64 -5.61 -6.32 -11.91
N VAL A 65 -5.73 -7.11 -10.82
CA VAL A 65 -4.62 -7.64 -10.04
C VAL A 65 -4.96 -9.00 -9.43
N CYS A 66 -3.93 -9.76 -9.07
CA CYS A 66 -4.05 -11.07 -8.43
C CYS A 66 -4.53 -10.98 -6.96
N HIS A 67 -5.01 -12.09 -6.39
CA HIS A 67 -5.55 -12.17 -5.03
C HIS A 67 -4.61 -11.55 -3.97
N ARG A 68 -3.30 -11.76 -4.12
CA ARG A 68 -2.29 -11.23 -3.18
C ARG A 68 -2.20 -9.71 -3.25
N CYS A 69 -2.14 -9.14 -4.46
CA CYS A 69 -2.11 -7.70 -4.66
C CYS A 69 -3.41 -7.04 -4.19
N SER A 70 -4.57 -7.66 -4.47
CA SER A 70 -5.86 -7.22 -3.92
C SER A 70 -5.82 -7.13 -2.40
N GLY A 71 -5.29 -8.18 -1.76
CA GLY A 71 -5.06 -8.22 -0.32
C GLY A 71 -4.15 -7.09 0.16
N ILE A 72 -2.95 -6.96 -0.40
CA ILE A 72 -1.96 -5.93 -0.02
C ILE A 72 -2.57 -4.52 -0.09
N TYR A 73 -3.26 -4.18 -1.18
CA TYR A 73 -3.86 -2.85 -1.34
C TYR A 73 -4.98 -2.61 -0.34
N LEU A 74 -5.85 -3.60 -0.12
CA LEU A 74 -6.89 -3.52 0.90
C LEU A 74 -6.29 -3.37 2.31
N GLY A 75 -5.21 -4.08 2.61
CA GLY A 75 -4.50 -4.00 3.88
C GLY A 75 -3.85 -2.64 4.09
N LEU A 76 -3.22 -2.07 3.06
CA LEU A 76 -2.63 -0.72 3.10
C LEU A 76 -3.69 0.36 3.31
N PHE A 77 -4.83 0.23 2.63
CA PHE A 77 -5.99 1.10 2.82
C PHE A 77 -6.53 1.01 4.25
N ALA A 78 -6.85 -0.21 4.70
CA ALA A 78 -7.34 -0.46 6.06
C ALA A 78 -6.35 0.03 7.13
N GLY A 79 -5.06 -0.22 6.96
CA GLY A 79 -4.02 0.22 7.89
C GLY A 79 -3.80 1.73 7.91
N SER A 80 -4.22 2.44 6.86
CA SER A 80 -4.19 3.91 6.82
C SER A 80 -5.40 4.52 7.56
N LEU A 81 -6.56 3.87 7.43
CA LEU A 81 -7.82 4.26 8.08
C LEU A 81 -7.86 3.90 9.58
N LEU A 82 -7.49 2.67 9.93
CA LEU A 82 -7.53 2.15 11.29
C LEU A 82 -6.41 2.75 12.14
N ALA A 83 -6.63 2.86 13.45
CA ALA A 83 -5.63 3.36 14.37
C ALA A 83 -4.33 2.52 14.25
N PRO A 84 -3.15 3.16 14.12
CA PRO A 84 -1.92 2.42 13.86
C PRO A 84 -1.63 1.50 15.04
N LEU A 85 -1.30 0.25 14.73
CA LEU A 85 -0.61 -0.61 15.69
C LEU A 85 0.65 0.12 16.17
N ARG A 86 1.02 -0.09 17.44
CA ARG A 86 2.19 0.55 18.06
C ARG A 86 3.48 0.13 17.34
N PHE A 87 3.86 0.89 16.31
CA PHE A 87 5.03 0.60 15.49
C PHE A 87 6.33 0.78 16.29
N PRO A 88 7.25 -0.20 16.30
CA PRO A 88 8.42 -0.18 17.17
C PRO A 88 9.30 1.06 17.00
N GLY A 89 9.75 1.62 18.13
CA GLY A 89 10.68 2.75 18.14
C GLY A 89 12.08 2.38 17.67
N SER A 90 12.60 1.24 18.13
CA SER A 90 13.98 0.77 17.89
C SER A 90 14.17 0.15 16.51
N LEU A 91 15.38 0.24 15.94
CA LEU A 91 15.72 -0.40 14.66
C LEU A 91 15.54 -1.92 14.71
N ARG A 92 15.97 -2.56 15.80
CA ARG A 92 15.82 -4.01 16.02
C ARG A 92 14.34 -4.40 16.02
N GLY A 93 13.49 -3.67 16.75
CA GLY A 93 12.05 -3.94 16.78
C GLY A 93 11.39 -3.78 15.41
N ARG A 94 11.79 -2.77 14.64
CA ARG A 94 11.27 -2.57 13.27
C ARG A 94 11.65 -3.68 12.32
N ARG A 95 12.89 -4.19 12.40
CA ARG A 95 13.32 -5.35 11.60
C ARG A 95 12.45 -6.56 11.89
N TRP A 96 12.28 -6.92 13.17
CA TRP A 96 11.42 -8.04 13.56
C TRP A 96 9.96 -7.84 13.18
N TRP A 97 9.45 -6.61 13.28
CA TRP A 97 8.10 -6.26 12.83
C TRP A 97 7.91 -6.52 11.34
N LEU A 98 8.84 -6.07 10.50
CA LEU A 98 8.77 -6.27 9.05
C LEU A 98 8.95 -7.73 8.67
N LEU A 99 9.82 -8.47 9.37
CA LEU A 99 9.95 -9.91 9.18
C LEU A 99 8.65 -10.62 9.54
N ALA A 100 8.04 -10.29 10.69
CA ALA A 100 6.76 -10.85 11.11
C ALA A 100 5.63 -10.49 10.13
N ALA A 101 5.63 -9.28 9.57
CA ALA A 101 4.67 -8.85 8.55
C ALA A 101 4.80 -9.65 7.25
N ALA A 102 6.05 -9.89 6.80
CA ALA A 102 6.33 -10.62 5.56
C ALA A 102 6.14 -12.13 5.69
N LEU A 103 6.33 -12.68 6.89
CA LEU A 103 6.39 -14.12 7.13
C LEU A 103 5.16 -14.88 6.58
N PRO A 104 3.90 -14.49 6.83
CA PRO A 104 2.75 -15.23 6.32
C PRO A 104 2.69 -15.26 4.79
N ALA A 105 3.00 -14.14 4.13
CA ALA A 105 3.00 -14.06 2.67
C ALA A 105 4.17 -14.84 2.04
N LEU A 106 5.32 -14.90 2.72
CA LEU A 106 6.47 -15.70 2.31
C LEU A 106 6.21 -17.20 2.49
N ILE A 107 5.57 -17.61 3.58
CA ILE A 107 5.19 -19.00 3.81
C ILE A 107 4.16 -19.44 2.75
N ASP A 108 3.09 -18.68 2.53
CA ASP A 108 2.08 -18.96 1.50
C ASP A 108 2.73 -19.07 0.11
N PHE A 109 3.68 -18.18 -0.21
CA PHE A 109 4.44 -18.25 -1.46
C PHE A 109 5.32 -19.50 -1.58
N ALA A 110 6.08 -19.81 -0.53
CA ALA A 110 7.00 -20.94 -0.53
C ALA A 110 6.26 -22.28 -0.65
N LEU A 111 5.15 -22.43 0.09
CA LEU A 111 4.29 -23.61 0.03
C LEU A 111 3.61 -23.77 -1.34
N ALA A 112 3.14 -22.65 -1.92
CA ALA A 112 2.60 -22.65 -3.28
C ALA A 112 3.64 -23.01 -4.33
N ARG A 113 4.90 -22.57 -4.15
CA ARG A 113 5.98 -22.84 -5.09
C ARG A 113 6.54 -24.26 -4.97
N SER A 114 6.52 -24.86 -3.78
CA SER A 114 6.98 -26.24 -3.55
C SER A 114 5.96 -27.30 -4.00
N GLY A 115 4.74 -26.89 -4.35
CA GLY A 115 3.66 -27.81 -4.73
C GLY A 115 3.01 -28.53 -3.55
N LEU A 116 3.47 -28.26 -2.32
CA LEU A 116 2.93 -28.87 -1.09
C LEU A 116 1.54 -28.34 -0.75
N TRP A 117 1.23 -27.11 -1.16
CA TRP A 117 -0.09 -26.51 -0.96
C TRP A 117 -0.34 -25.44 -1.99
N SER A 118 -1.39 -25.59 -2.82
CA SER A 118 -1.71 -24.58 -3.83
C SER A 118 -2.24 -23.27 -3.23
N GLY A 119 -2.71 -23.25 -1.97
CA GLY A 119 -3.31 -22.09 -1.34
C GLY A 119 -4.67 -21.73 -1.95
N SER A 120 -5.64 -21.31 -1.14
CA SER A 120 -6.91 -20.81 -1.65
C SER A 120 -6.77 -19.36 -2.12
N ALA A 121 -7.69 -18.88 -2.96
CA ALA A 121 -7.78 -17.46 -3.32
C ALA A 121 -7.77 -16.56 -2.07
N TRP A 122 -8.49 -16.99 -1.04
CA TRP A 122 -8.61 -16.29 0.23
C TRP A 122 -7.33 -16.35 1.08
N SER A 123 -6.59 -17.45 1.14
CA SER A 123 -5.32 -17.51 1.91
C SER A 123 -4.30 -16.50 1.36
N ARG A 124 -4.20 -16.42 0.04
CA ARG A 124 -3.33 -15.47 -0.68
C ARG A 124 -3.77 -14.02 -0.43
N ALA A 125 -5.07 -13.76 -0.43
CA ALA A 125 -5.61 -12.43 -0.16
C ALA A 125 -5.40 -12.02 1.31
N PHE A 126 -5.67 -12.90 2.28
CA PHE A 126 -5.50 -12.59 3.70
C PHE A 126 -4.05 -12.39 4.09
N SER A 127 -3.14 -13.23 3.60
CA SER A 127 -1.69 -13.05 3.84
C SER A 127 -1.18 -11.74 3.24
N GLY A 128 -1.66 -11.37 2.04
CA GLY A 128 -1.39 -10.06 1.44
C GLY A 128 -1.95 -8.90 2.25
N MET A 129 -3.20 -9.01 2.71
CA MET A 129 -3.86 -7.99 3.54
C MET A 129 -3.16 -7.77 4.86
N PHE A 130 -2.75 -8.85 5.53
CA PHE A 130 -1.95 -8.79 6.74
C PHE A 130 -0.63 -8.04 6.51
N LEU A 131 0.09 -8.38 5.44
CA LEU A 131 1.32 -7.70 5.06
C LEU A 131 1.10 -6.19 4.82
N GLY A 132 0.10 -5.84 4.01
CA GLY A 132 -0.22 -4.44 3.71
C GLY A 132 -0.60 -3.64 4.97
N TYR A 133 -1.43 -4.22 5.83
CA TYR A 133 -1.83 -3.62 7.10
C TYR A 133 -0.64 -3.35 8.01
N MET A 134 0.26 -4.34 8.15
CA MET A 134 1.44 -4.24 9.01
C MET A 134 2.51 -3.27 8.49
N ILE A 135 2.58 -3.06 7.17
CA ILE A 135 3.48 -2.08 6.53
C ILE A 135 2.93 -0.65 6.63
N SER A 136 1.61 -0.45 6.63
CA SER A 136 1.00 0.89 6.61
C SER A 136 1.56 1.88 7.66
N PRO A 137 1.75 1.51 8.95
CA PRO A 137 2.33 2.42 9.94
C PRO A 137 3.72 2.94 9.57
N LEU A 138 4.54 2.15 8.86
CA LEU A 138 5.84 2.59 8.36
C LEU A 138 5.67 3.67 7.30
N LEU A 139 4.75 3.47 6.34
CA LEU A 139 4.45 4.44 5.28
C LEU A 139 3.91 5.75 5.85
N VAL A 140 2.97 5.66 6.81
CA VAL A 140 2.43 6.83 7.52
C VAL A 140 3.55 7.61 8.19
N ARG A 141 4.48 6.94 8.88
CA ARG A 141 5.61 7.61 9.55
C ARG A 141 6.55 8.28 8.55
N ALA A 142 6.87 7.59 7.46
CA ALA A 142 7.74 8.11 6.40
C ALA A 142 7.13 9.34 5.73
N LEU A 143 5.85 9.28 5.34
CA LEU A 143 5.16 10.41 4.73
C LEU A 143 4.96 11.55 5.73
N ALA A 144 4.62 11.26 6.99
CA ALA A 144 4.49 12.29 8.01
C ALA A 144 5.81 13.04 8.27
N GLU A 145 6.95 12.35 8.15
CA GLU A 145 8.28 12.98 8.21
C GLU A 145 8.53 13.86 7.00
N LEU A 146 8.18 13.41 5.78
CA LEU A 146 8.31 14.21 4.57
C LEU A 146 7.42 15.47 4.60
N VAL A 147 6.16 15.34 5.05
CA VAL A 147 5.23 16.46 5.20
C VAL A 147 5.74 17.49 6.21
N ARG A 148 6.37 17.04 7.30
CA ARG A 148 7.00 17.94 8.29
C ARG A 148 8.25 18.64 7.75
N ARG A 149 9.00 17.98 6.87
CA ARG A 149 10.22 18.50 6.26
C ARG A 149 9.99 19.51 5.14
N ARG A 150 8.72 19.87 4.83
CA ARG A 150 8.45 20.93 3.86
C ARG A 150 9.28 22.17 4.25
N PRO A 151 10.22 22.61 3.41
CA PRO A 151 11.09 23.71 3.75
C PRO A 151 10.20 24.94 3.96
N SER A 152 10.23 25.49 5.17
CA SER A 152 9.76 26.85 5.42
C SER A 152 10.69 27.81 4.67
N GLY A 153 10.52 27.90 3.36
CA GLY A 153 11.21 28.87 2.50
C GLY A 153 10.65 30.26 2.75
N ALA A 154 11.15 30.93 3.80
CA ALA A 154 11.29 32.39 3.93
C ALA A 154 11.68 32.73 5.38
N ARG A 155 12.90 32.34 5.78
CA ARG A 155 13.61 33.08 6.84
C ARG A 155 15.10 33.02 6.54
N ARG A 156 15.50 33.64 5.41
CA ARG A 156 16.88 34.09 5.29
C ARG A 156 17.03 35.24 6.29
N HIS A 157 17.81 34.95 7.32
CA HIS A 157 18.64 35.89 8.04
C HIS A 157 18.86 37.17 7.24
N GLY A 158 18.23 38.27 7.64
CA GLY A 158 18.89 39.57 7.59
C GLY A 158 20.00 39.49 8.62
N THR A 159 21.19 39.13 8.17
CA THR A 159 22.41 39.25 8.94
C THR A 159 22.65 40.73 9.22
N LEU A 160 22.99 40.98 10.48
CA LEU A 160 23.38 42.25 11.04
C LEU A 160 24.63 42.75 10.33
N GLU A 161 24.48 43.64 9.35
CA GLU A 161 25.55 44.55 8.94
C GLU A 161 25.39 45.82 9.75
N GLY A 162 26.19 45.94 10.81
CA GLY A 162 26.12 47.06 11.73
C GLY A 162 27.06 46.96 12.92
N GLU A 163 28.26 46.42 12.74
CA GLU A 163 29.38 46.67 13.66
C GLU A 163 30.66 46.94 12.85
N ARG A 164 31.27 48.09 13.15
CA ARG A 164 32.64 48.54 12.85
C ARG A 164 32.87 49.28 11.53
N SER A 165 32.73 50.61 11.60
CA SER A 165 33.84 51.57 11.36
C SER A 165 33.43 52.96 11.83
#